data_AF-A0AAE3U6T9-F1
#
_entry.id   AF-A0AAE3U6T9-F1
#
_cell.length_a   1.000
_cell.length_b   1.000
_cell.length_c   1.000
_cell.angle_alpha   90.00
_cell.angle_beta   90.00
_cell.angle_gamma   90.00
#
_symmetry.space_group_name_H-M   'P 1'
#
loop_
_entity.id
_entity.type
_entity.pdbx_description
1 polymer ?
#
loop_
_entity_poly.entity_id
_entity_poly.type
_entity_poly.pdbx_seq_one_letter_code
_entity_poly.pdbx_strand_id
1 'polypeptide(L)'
;MDRFSSESLLDKREFVRQVITPTTWGKRLANYIIDFILSYIIAVIVMIIIGVIWGALIDEDIISNIDEINSLVDRLITFFFQITCYYIPLEYFSGKTIGKMITRTKVVTEEGEKPDFGTIVGRSCVRIISIEVFSFISETPIGWHDKASGTMVVDDIPLYNLDSFESKTANFYEEEKY
;
A
#
# COMPACT_ATOMS: atom_id res chain seq x y z
N MET A 1 31.72 20.59 -12.64
CA MET A 1 30.26 20.53 -12.41
C MET A 1 29.97 19.29 -11.59
N ASP A 2 29.10 19.43 -10.59
CA ASP A 2 28.38 18.38 -9.84
C ASP A 2 29.04 17.59 -8.70
N ARG A 3 29.86 18.24 -7.84
CA ARG A 3 30.16 17.68 -6.51
C ARG A 3 29.29 18.27 -5.38
N PHE A 4 28.77 19.48 -5.57
CA PHE A 4 27.93 20.20 -4.60
C PHE A 4 26.48 19.68 -4.55
N SER A 5 25.97 19.09 -5.63
CA SER A 5 24.60 18.55 -5.66
C SER A 5 24.49 17.25 -4.88
N SER A 6 25.47 16.34 -4.97
CA SER A 6 25.43 15.04 -4.30
C SER A 6 25.48 15.14 -2.78
N GLU A 7 26.28 16.05 -2.21
CA GLU A 7 26.36 16.25 -0.76
C GLU A 7 25.06 16.83 -0.20
N SER A 8 24.47 17.84 -0.86
CA SER A 8 23.17 18.40 -0.46
C SER A 8 22.02 17.38 -0.54
N LEU A 9 22.08 16.46 -1.50
CA LEU A 9 21.09 15.38 -1.65
C LEU A 9 21.28 14.26 -0.63
N LEU A 10 22.52 14.00 -0.20
CA LEU A 10 22.82 13.02 0.85
C LEU A 10 22.29 13.53 2.21
N ASP A 11 22.54 14.80 2.52
CA ASP A 11 22.05 15.46 3.74
C ASP A 11 20.51 15.43 3.82
N LYS A 12 19.81 15.78 2.72
CA LYS A 12 18.35 15.66 2.66
C LYS A 12 17.84 14.24 2.85
N ARG A 13 18.53 13.23 2.30
CA ARG A 13 18.13 11.82 2.48
C ARG A 13 18.33 11.35 3.92
N GLU A 14 19.39 11.79 4.56
CA GLU A 14 19.69 11.49 5.96
C GLU A 14 18.68 12.18 6.90
N PHE A 15 18.32 13.42 6.61
CA PHE A 15 17.22 14.11 7.29
C PHE A 15 15.87 13.40 7.11
N VAL A 16 15.52 12.98 5.89
CA VAL A 16 14.30 12.17 5.64
C VAL A 16 14.32 10.89 6.46
N ARG A 17 15.50 10.25 6.62
CA ARG A 17 15.66 9.06 7.47
C ARG A 17 15.44 9.34 8.96
N GLN A 18 15.76 10.54 9.43
CA GLN A 18 15.50 10.93 10.82
C GLN A 18 14.02 11.30 11.07
N VAL A 19 13.28 11.70 10.04
CA VAL A 19 11.87 12.14 10.14
C VAL A 19 10.87 11.02 9.78
N ILE A 20 11.32 9.76 9.67
CA ILE A 20 10.42 8.68 9.27
C ILE A 20 9.51 8.27 10.43
N THR A 21 8.32 8.87 10.48
CA THR A 21 7.27 8.48 11.43
C THR A 21 6.09 7.82 10.71
N PRO A 22 5.45 6.80 11.31
CA PRO A 22 4.23 6.21 10.77
C PRO A 22 3.16 7.28 10.49
N THR A 23 2.50 7.18 9.34
CA THR A 23 1.36 8.06 9.00
C THR A 23 0.19 7.83 9.95
N THR A 24 -0.76 8.77 10.02
CA THR A 24 -1.96 8.62 10.84
C THR A 24 -2.83 7.41 10.46
N TRP A 25 -3.54 6.85 11.45
CA TRP A 25 -4.48 5.75 11.25
C TRP A 25 -5.60 6.10 10.27
N GLY A 26 -6.05 7.37 10.24
CA GLY A 26 -7.10 7.83 9.34
C GLY A 26 -6.70 7.74 7.85
N LYS A 27 -5.45 8.10 7.52
CA LYS A 27 -4.93 7.93 6.16
C LYS A 27 -4.80 6.45 5.78
N ARG A 28 -4.44 5.59 6.74
CA ARG A 28 -4.40 4.13 6.53
C ARG A 28 -5.79 3.54 6.32
N LEU A 29 -6.79 3.99 7.06
CA LEU A 29 -8.18 3.59 6.85
C LEU A 29 -8.66 4.05 5.47
N ALA A 30 -8.35 5.29 5.07
CA ALA A 30 -8.67 5.80 3.75
C ALA A 30 -7.99 4.97 2.64
N ASN A 31 -6.72 4.60 2.80
CA ASN A 31 -6.03 3.68 1.89
C ASN A 31 -6.78 2.37 1.74
N TYR A 32 -7.08 1.73 2.86
CA TYR A 32 -7.77 0.46 2.89
C TYR A 32 -9.13 0.53 2.18
N ILE A 33 -9.94 1.55 2.48
CA ILE A 33 -11.27 1.73 1.86
C ILE A 33 -11.14 1.96 0.35
N ILE A 34 -10.25 2.86 -0.07
CA ILE A 34 -10.07 3.18 -1.49
C ILE A 34 -9.57 1.95 -2.25
N ASP A 35 -8.54 1.27 -1.74
CA ASP A 35 -7.98 0.08 -2.38
C ASP A 35 -8.99 -1.07 -2.39
N PHE A 36 -9.80 -1.24 -1.35
CA PHE A 36 -10.88 -2.23 -1.31
C PHE A 36 -11.92 -1.97 -2.42
N ILE A 37 -12.42 -0.74 -2.53
CA ILE A 37 -13.41 -0.38 -3.55
C ILE A 37 -12.84 -0.56 -4.96
N LEU A 38 -11.63 -0.05 -5.22
CA LEU A 38 -11.01 -0.12 -6.53
C LEU A 38 -10.70 -1.55 -6.95
N SER A 39 -10.09 -2.34 -6.05
CA SER A 39 -9.77 -3.74 -6.34
C SER A 39 -11.03 -4.59 -6.53
N TYR A 40 -12.12 -4.30 -5.82
CA TYR A 40 -13.41 -4.95 -6.02
C TYR A 40 -14.04 -4.62 -7.38
N ILE A 41 -14.04 -3.34 -7.78
CA ILE A 41 -14.54 -2.92 -9.10
C ILE A 41 -13.75 -3.62 -10.22
N ILE A 42 -12.42 -3.65 -10.11
CA ILE A 42 -11.55 -4.32 -11.09
C ILE A 42 -11.88 -5.82 -11.15
N ALA A 43 -12.03 -6.48 -9.99
CA ALA A 43 -12.37 -7.90 -9.94
C ALA A 43 -13.71 -8.20 -10.62
N VAL A 44 -14.76 -7.41 -10.35
CA VAL A 44 -16.07 -7.58 -10.99
C VAL A 44 -15.97 -7.41 -12.51
N ILE A 45 -15.27 -6.39 -13.01
CA ILE A 45 -15.07 -6.18 -14.45
C ILE A 45 -14.38 -7.40 -15.08
N VAL A 46 -13.32 -7.89 -14.45
CA VAL A 46 -12.57 -9.06 -14.94
C VAL A 46 -13.45 -10.31 -14.95
N MET A 47 -14.24 -10.54 -13.90
CA MET A 47 -15.17 -11.68 -13.82
C MET A 47 -16.25 -11.61 -14.91
N ILE A 48 -16.79 -10.43 -15.20
CA ILE A 48 -17.74 -10.25 -16.31
C ILE A 48 -17.09 -10.57 -17.65
N ILE A 49 -15.89 -10.06 -17.90
CA ILE A 49 -15.14 -10.34 -19.15
C ILE A 49 -14.90 -11.84 -19.30
N ILE A 50 -14.44 -12.51 -18.24
CA ILE A 50 -14.23 -13.96 -18.24
C ILE A 50 -15.55 -14.68 -18.52
N GLY A 51 -16.64 -14.32 -17.86
CA GLY A 51 -17.96 -14.92 -18.07
C GLY A 51 -18.47 -14.78 -19.50
N VAL A 52 -18.30 -13.60 -20.11
CA VAL A 52 -18.68 -13.35 -21.52
C VAL A 52 -17.82 -14.19 -22.48
N ILE A 53 -16.50 -14.23 -22.26
CA ILE A 53 -15.59 -15.05 -23.09
C ILE A 53 -15.94 -16.53 -22.95
N TRP A 54 -16.21 -16.99 -21.73
CA TRP A 54 -16.55 -18.37 -21.45
C TRP A 54 -17.86 -18.78 -22.12
N GLY A 55 -18.91 -17.95 -22.01
CA GLY A 55 -20.19 -18.18 -22.67
C GLY A 55 -20.13 -18.10 -24.20
N ALA A 56 -19.11 -17.43 -24.76
CA ALA A 56 -18.90 -17.37 -26.21
C ALA A 56 -18.07 -18.54 -26.76
N LEU A 57 -17.27 -19.22 -25.92
CA LEU A 57 -16.32 -20.25 -26.34
C LEU A 57 -16.71 -21.67 -25.92
N ILE A 58 -17.60 -21.82 -24.94
CA ILE A 58 -17.96 -23.12 -24.34
C ILE A 58 -19.41 -23.44 -24.65
N ASP A 59 -19.69 -24.71 -24.97
CA ASP A 59 -21.02 -25.24 -25.22
C ASP A 59 -21.95 -25.07 -24.00
N GLU A 60 -23.22 -24.73 -24.23
CA GLU A 60 -24.23 -24.47 -23.19
C GLU A 60 -24.42 -25.69 -22.27
N ASP A 61 -24.25 -26.90 -22.80
CA ASP A 61 -24.34 -28.16 -22.06
C ASP A 61 -23.23 -28.33 -21.01
N ILE A 62 -22.05 -27.72 -21.21
CA ILE A 62 -20.96 -27.75 -20.21
C ILE A 62 -21.20 -26.70 -19.13
N ILE A 63 -21.75 -25.54 -19.50
CA ILE A 63 -22.03 -24.42 -18.57
C ILE A 63 -23.15 -24.79 -17.59
N SER A 64 -24.19 -25.47 -18.07
CA SER A 64 -25.33 -25.89 -17.25
C SER A 64 -25.00 -26.99 -16.21
N ASN A 65 -23.84 -27.65 -16.35
CA ASN A 65 -23.33 -28.64 -15.40
C ASN A 65 -22.26 -28.07 -14.43
N ILE A 66 -22.02 -26.75 -14.44
CA ILE A 66 -21.16 -26.11 -13.44
C ILE A 66 -21.97 -26.01 -12.15
N ASP A 67 -21.65 -26.86 -11.18
CA ASP A 67 -22.17 -26.76 -9.81
C ASP A 67 -21.90 -25.35 -9.26
N GLU A 68 -22.84 -24.82 -8.47
CA GLU A 68 -22.63 -23.57 -7.74
C GLU A 68 -21.33 -23.66 -6.93
N ILE A 69 -20.35 -22.81 -7.27
CA ILE A 69 -19.11 -22.72 -6.52
C ILE A 69 -19.47 -22.33 -5.10
N ASN A 70 -18.95 -23.10 -4.14
CA ASN A 70 -19.12 -22.80 -2.72
C ASN A 70 -18.72 -21.34 -2.44
N SER A 71 -19.57 -20.59 -1.76
CA SER A 71 -19.38 -19.15 -1.50
C SER A 71 -18.07 -18.83 -0.76
N LEU A 72 -17.55 -19.75 0.05
CA LEU A 72 -16.25 -19.60 0.70
C LEU A 72 -15.10 -19.73 -0.32
N VAL A 73 -15.20 -20.67 -1.25
CA VAL A 73 -14.21 -20.87 -2.33
C VAL A 73 -14.20 -19.66 -3.26
N ASP A 74 -15.36 -19.15 -3.67
CA ASP A 74 -15.48 -17.93 -4.47
C ASP A 74 -14.82 -16.72 -3.79
N ARG A 75 -15.04 -16.56 -2.48
CA ARG A 75 -14.41 -15.49 -1.70
C ARG A 75 -12.89 -15.63 -1.65
N LEU A 76 -12.37 -16.85 -1.46
CA LEU A 76 -10.92 -17.11 -1.45
C LEU A 76 -10.28 -16.82 -2.82
N ILE A 77 -10.94 -17.21 -3.91
CA ILE A 77 -10.49 -16.91 -5.28
C ILE A 77 -10.42 -15.39 -5.49
N THR A 78 -11.46 -14.66 -5.07
CA THR A 78 -11.51 -13.20 -5.17
C THR A 78 -10.37 -12.54 -4.38
N PHE A 79 -10.10 -12.99 -3.15
CA PHE A 79 -8.97 -12.49 -2.35
C PHE A 79 -7.62 -12.79 -2.99
N PHE A 80 -7.43 -14.01 -3.51
CA PHE A 80 -6.21 -14.40 -4.20
C PHE A 80 -5.97 -13.53 -5.44
N PHE A 81 -7.03 -13.25 -6.20
CA PHE A 81 -6.98 -12.35 -7.35
C PHE A 81 -6.58 -10.93 -6.93
N GLN A 82 -7.20 -10.37 -5.89
CA GLN A 82 -6.83 -9.03 -5.39
C GLN A 82 -5.35 -8.96 -4.99
N ILE A 83 -4.82 -9.97 -4.30
CA ILE A 83 -3.42 -9.97 -3.89
C ILE A 83 -2.48 -10.03 -5.11
N THR A 84 -2.73 -10.98 -6.00
CA THR A 84 -1.80 -11.31 -7.08
C THR A 84 -1.88 -10.32 -8.24
N CYS A 85 -3.06 -9.78 -8.53
CA CYS A 85 -3.30 -8.89 -9.67
C CYS A 85 -3.32 -7.41 -9.30
N TYR A 86 -3.61 -7.05 -8.05
CA TYR A 86 -3.68 -5.65 -7.61
C TYR A 86 -2.54 -5.29 -6.65
N TYR A 87 -2.46 -5.91 -5.47
CA TYR A 87 -1.52 -5.48 -4.43
C TYR A 87 -0.05 -5.74 -4.79
N ILE A 88 0.32 -6.97 -5.15
CA ILE A 88 1.71 -7.34 -5.41
C ILE A 88 2.31 -6.53 -6.57
N PRO A 89 1.68 -6.43 -7.76
CA PRO A 89 2.26 -5.69 -8.87
C PRO A 89 2.40 -4.20 -8.57
N LEU A 90 1.34 -3.56 -8.03
CA LEU A 90 1.35 -2.13 -7.74
C LEU A 90 2.39 -1.79 -6.67
N GLU A 91 2.41 -2.52 -5.56
CA GLU A 91 3.38 -2.26 -4.49
C GLU A 91 4.81 -2.58 -4.94
N TYR A 92 5.03 -3.63 -5.74
CA TYR A 92 6.36 -3.95 -6.23
C TYR A 92 6.92 -2.87 -7.18
N PHE A 93 6.16 -2.50 -8.22
CA PHE A 93 6.64 -1.54 -9.20
C PHE A 93 6.71 -0.13 -8.62
N SER A 94 5.66 0.31 -7.93
CA SER A 94 5.52 1.71 -7.54
C SER A 94 5.72 2.00 -6.04
N GLY A 95 5.89 0.97 -5.21
CA GLY A 95 5.93 1.12 -3.74
C GLY A 95 4.59 1.56 -3.14
N LYS A 96 3.52 1.59 -3.96
CA LYS A 96 2.23 2.17 -3.64
C LYS A 96 1.11 1.41 -4.32
N THR A 97 -0.05 1.41 -3.68
CA THR A 97 -1.33 1.07 -4.30
C THR A 97 -2.02 2.35 -4.76
N ILE A 98 -3.12 2.27 -5.52
CA ILE A 98 -3.83 3.45 -6.01
C ILE A 98 -4.36 4.29 -4.83
N GLY A 99 -4.89 3.64 -3.79
CA GLY A 99 -5.29 4.31 -2.55
C GLY A 99 -4.14 5.08 -1.92
N LYS A 100 -2.95 4.49 -1.84
CA LYS A 100 -1.73 5.15 -1.33
C LYS A 100 -1.28 6.32 -2.20
N MET A 101 -1.45 6.24 -3.52
CA MET A 101 -1.18 7.36 -4.43
C MET A 101 -2.12 8.53 -4.15
N ILE A 102 -3.41 8.25 -3.92
CA ILE A 102 -4.44 9.26 -3.64
C ILE A 102 -4.22 9.92 -2.27
N THR A 103 -3.97 9.14 -1.24
CA THR A 103 -3.73 9.66 0.13
C THR A 103 -2.32 10.23 0.32
N ARG A 104 -1.47 10.14 -0.71
CA ARG A 104 -0.05 10.54 -0.67
C ARG A 104 0.70 9.86 0.46
N THR A 105 0.52 8.55 0.56
CA THR A 105 1.28 7.71 1.47
C THR A 105 2.15 6.75 0.68
N LYS A 106 3.21 6.25 1.31
CA LYS A 106 4.04 5.22 0.71
C LYS A 106 4.48 4.23 1.76
N VAL A 107 4.90 3.10 1.24
CA VAL A 107 5.42 2.00 2.02
C VAL A 107 6.96 2.09 2.04
N VAL A 108 7.55 1.93 3.21
CA VAL A 108 9.00 1.87 3.41
C VAL A 108 9.39 0.78 4.40
N THR A 109 10.66 0.35 4.39
CA THR A 109 11.26 -0.45 5.47
C THR A 109 11.40 0.40 6.74
N GLU A 110 11.75 -0.23 7.87
CA GLU A 110 12.09 0.51 9.10
C GLU A 110 13.21 1.54 8.87
N GLU A 111 14.11 1.28 7.93
CA GLU A 111 15.20 2.17 7.53
C GLU A 111 14.81 3.23 6.46
N GLY A 112 13.52 3.30 6.10
CA GLY A 112 13.01 4.25 5.11
C GLY A 112 13.27 3.90 3.65
N GLU A 113 13.78 2.70 3.39
CA GLU A 113 14.11 2.27 2.04
C GLU A 113 12.88 1.66 1.34
N LYS A 114 12.95 1.56 0.01
CA LYS A 114 11.92 0.84 -0.76
C LYS A 114 12.01 -0.65 -0.39
N PRO A 115 10.92 -1.30 0.05
CA PRO A 115 10.97 -2.72 0.35
C PRO A 115 11.25 -3.55 -0.90
N ASP A 116 11.91 -4.69 -0.71
CA ASP A 116 12.16 -5.64 -1.78
C ASP A 116 10.90 -6.46 -2.13
N PHE A 117 10.99 -7.28 -3.17
CA PHE A 117 9.87 -8.12 -3.60
C PHE A 117 9.44 -9.11 -2.52
N GLY A 118 10.39 -9.74 -1.82
CA GLY A 118 10.11 -10.75 -0.80
C GLY A 118 9.32 -10.17 0.37
N THR A 119 9.70 -8.99 0.83
CA THR A 119 9.00 -8.23 1.85
C THR A 119 7.57 -7.88 1.40
N ILE A 120 7.37 -7.44 0.15
CA ILE A 120 6.04 -7.08 -0.39
C ILE A 120 5.12 -8.31 -0.49
N VAL A 121 5.66 -9.46 -0.93
CA VAL A 121 4.91 -10.71 -0.99
C VAL A 121 4.54 -11.18 0.42
N GLY A 122 5.50 -11.19 1.35
CA GLY A 122 5.25 -11.56 2.75
C GLY A 122 4.15 -10.73 3.38
N ARG A 123 4.16 -9.41 3.14
CA ARG A 123 3.07 -8.50 3.58
C ARG A 123 1.74 -8.85 2.99
N SER A 124 1.70 -9.07 1.68
CA SER A 124 0.47 -9.40 0.98
C SER A 124 -0.12 -10.71 1.47
N CYS A 125 0.71 -11.70 1.83
CA CYS A 125 0.26 -12.94 2.46
C CYS A 125 -0.28 -12.71 3.88
N VAL A 126 0.41 -11.91 4.71
CA VAL A 126 -0.04 -11.63 6.09
C VAL A 126 -1.36 -10.86 6.12
N ARG A 127 -1.67 -10.06 5.08
CA ARG A 127 -2.98 -9.40 4.91
C ARG A 127 -4.15 -10.37 4.80
N ILE A 128 -3.93 -11.62 4.37
CA ILE A 128 -5.00 -12.66 4.30
C ILE A 128 -5.50 -13.02 5.71
N ILE A 129 -4.58 -13.04 6.67
CA ILE A 129 -4.84 -13.46 8.06
C ILE A 129 -5.19 -12.24 8.94
N SER A 130 -4.72 -11.05 8.56
CA SER A 130 -4.87 -9.83 9.35
C SER A 130 -6.28 -9.25 9.24
N ILE A 131 -6.92 -8.96 10.38
CA ILE A 131 -8.12 -8.13 10.41
C ILE A 131 -7.69 -6.67 10.33
N GLU A 132 -7.37 -6.23 9.12
CA GLU A 132 -6.71 -4.95 8.78
C GLU A 132 -7.27 -3.74 9.56
N VAL A 133 -8.59 -3.58 9.62
CA VAL A 133 -9.22 -2.38 10.21
C VAL A 133 -8.86 -2.19 11.69
N PHE A 134 -8.79 -3.28 12.48
CA PHE A 134 -8.45 -3.18 13.91
C PHE A 134 -6.95 -3.06 14.14
N SER A 135 -6.14 -3.49 13.17
CA SER A 135 -4.69 -3.51 13.33
C SER A 135 -4.03 -2.13 13.33
N PHE A 136 -4.71 -1.08 12.84
CA PHE A 136 -4.16 0.28 12.80
C PHE A 136 -4.78 1.21 13.85
N ILE A 137 -5.70 0.73 14.68
CA ILE A 137 -6.32 1.50 15.77
C ILE A 137 -5.40 1.44 16.99
N SER A 138 -4.25 2.09 16.90
CA SER A 138 -3.27 2.21 17.97
C SER A 138 -2.54 3.55 17.89
N GLU A 139 -1.93 3.99 19.00
CA GLU A 139 -1.15 5.24 19.07
C GLU A 139 -0.03 5.29 18.02
N THR A 140 0.56 4.14 17.70
CA THR A 140 1.46 3.93 16.56
C THR A 140 0.75 3.00 15.56
N PRO A 141 0.20 3.52 14.46
CA PRO A 141 -0.62 2.74 13.54
C PRO A 141 0.27 1.89 12.61
N ILE A 142 0.93 0.87 13.17
CA ILE A 142 1.72 -0.12 12.47
C ILE A 142 0.88 -1.39 12.35
N GLY A 143 0.58 -1.81 11.13
CA GLY A 143 -0.21 -3.02 10.89
C GLY A 143 0.48 -4.30 11.32
N TRP A 144 -0.26 -5.38 11.52
CA TRP A 144 0.32 -6.70 11.75
C TRP A 144 1.13 -7.16 10.55
N HIS A 145 0.66 -6.88 9.34
CA HIS A 145 1.42 -7.12 8.12
C HIS A 145 2.70 -6.29 8.04
N ASP A 146 2.66 -5.06 8.54
CA ASP A 146 3.81 -4.14 8.59
C ASP A 146 4.86 -4.67 9.58
N LYS A 147 4.42 -5.05 10.79
CA LYS A 147 5.28 -5.63 11.83
C LYS A 147 5.89 -6.96 11.41
N ALA A 148 5.10 -7.84 10.79
CA ALA A 148 5.57 -9.15 10.32
C ALA A 148 6.59 -9.06 9.18
N SER A 149 6.70 -7.90 8.55
CA SER A 149 7.56 -7.70 7.38
C SER A 149 8.67 -6.65 7.59
N GLY A 150 8.77 -6.06 8.78
CA GLY A 150 9.75 -5.00 9.07
C GLY A 150 9.53 -3.74 8.22
N THR A 151 8.26 -3.33 8.07
CA THR A 151 7.90 -2.18 7.24
C THR A 151 6.91 -1.25 7.92
N MET A 152 6.71 -0.08 7.34
CA MET A 152 5.66 0.85 7.76
C MET A 152 5.16 1.71 6.60
N VAL A 153 4.05 2.41 6.84
CA VAL A 153 3.48 3.39 5.90
C VAL A 153 3.73 4.78 6.45
N VAL A 154 4.27 5.63 5.60
CA VAL A 154 4.68 7.00 5.92
C VAL A 154 4.03 7.96 4.94
N ASP A 155 3.99 9.24 5.32
CA ASP A 155 3.57 10.28 4.39
C ASP A 155 4.61 10.44 3.27
N ASP A 156 4.12 10.46 2.03
CA ASP A 156 4.97 10.69 0.87
C ASP A 156 5.09 12.19 0.61
N ILE A 157 6.01 12.81 1.34
CA ILE A 157 6.30 14.24 1.25
C ILE A 157 7.25 14.48 0.06
N PRO A 158 6.88 15.32 -0.92
CA PRO A 158 7.79 15.74 -1.98
C PRO A 158 9.01 16.46 -1.42
N LEU A 159 10.20 16.26 -2.01
CA LEU A 159 11.45 16.85 -1.52
C LEU A 159 11.39 18.37 -1.31
N TYR A 160 10.67 19.11 -2.17
CA TYR A 160 10.49 20.56 -2.03
C TYR A 160 9.71 20.95 -0.77
N ASN A 161 8.79 20.09 -0.32
CA ASN A 161 8.03 20.34 0.90
C ASN A 161 8.87 20.07 2.15
N LEU A 162 9.96 19.31 2.05
CA LEU A 162 10.88 19.09 3.17
C LEU A 162 11.62 20.38 3.55
N ASP A 163 12.07 21.16 2.57
CA ASP A 163 12.73 22.45 2.81
C ASP A 163 11.79 23.40 3.59
N SER A 164 10.50 23.38 3.25
CA SER A 164 9.48 24.14 3.97
C SER A 164 9.18 23.57 5.36
N PHE A 165 9.26 22.26 5.54
CA PHE A 165 9.03 21.57 6.81
C PHE A 165 10.18 21.82 7.78
N GLU A 166 11.44 21.70 7.31
CA GLU A 166 12.67 22.05 8.04
C GLU A 166 12.59 23.48 8.58
N SER A 167 12.24 24.45 7.73
CA SER A 167 12.09 25.84 8.15
C SER A 167 11.02 26.03 9.23
N LYS A 168 9.90 25.30 9.14
CA LYS A 168 8.83 25.34 10.14
C LYS A 168 9.23 24.68 11.46
N THR A 169 9.87 23.52 11.42
CA THR A 169 10.34 22.82 12.62
C THR A 169 11.43 23.61 13.31
N ALA A 170 12.37 24.20 12.56
CA ALA A 170 13.42 25.06 13.11
C ALA A 170 12.83 26.26 13.86
N ASN A 171 11.86 26.96 13.24
CA ASN A 171 11.16 28.07 13.89
C ASN A 171 10.36 27.62 15.13
N PHE A 172 9.74 26.44 15.11
CA PHE A 172 8.97 25.91 16.24
C PHE A 172 9.88 25.64 17.46
N TYR A 173 11.08 25.08 17.24
CA TYR A 173 12.06 24.87 18.32
C TYR A 173 12.73 26.16 18.81
N GLU A 174 12.76 27.21 18.00
CA GLU A 174 13.18 28.55 18.45
C GLU A 174 12.09 29.24 19.29
N GLU A 175 10.81 29.05 18.96
CA GLU A 175 9.70 29.60 19.74
C GLU A 175 9.52 28.92 21.12
N GLU A 176 9.80 27.62 21.26
CA GLU A 176 9.77 26.93 22.56
C GLU A 176 10.94 27.28 23.51
N LYS A 177 11.94 28.04 23.04
CA LYS A 177 13.08 28.50 23.86
C LYS A 177 12.86 29.84 24.57
N TYR A 178 11.69 30.46 24.42
CA TYR A 178 11.29 31.72 25.06
C TYR A 178 10.03 31.56 25.90
#